data_AF-A0A8H3BUA3-F1
#
_entry.id   AF-A0A8H3BUA3-F1
#
_cell.length_a   1.000
_cell.length_b   1.000
_cell.length_c   1.000
_cell.angle_alpha   90.00
_cell.angle_beta   90.00
_cell.angle_gamma   90.00
#
_symmetry.space_group_name_H-M   'P 1'
#
loop_
_entity.id
_entity.type
_entity.pdbx_description
1 polymer ?
#
loop_
_entity_poly.entity_id
_entity_poly.type
_entity_poly.pdbx_seq_one_letter_code
_entity_poly.pdbx_strand_id
1 'polypeptide(L)'
;MSFNANSSRWDEFSNTSFQSQPDEKQHPDLQVPPWVWNSGSLEQPHNSLHLVLGGIGHMMDPDYANFDPIFYLHHCNVDRLLAFWEHIYPDYWFGDKGYTTPKGDNKDFTQPDGKFESKTQVVKSSTDLTPFRKGDGSYWISNDTRWAANQSEQKYYTYPPIQDSANPKNIVELKPVDATQRERERLILQRYFQFDLVKIRQAELPKLKRSPFAHFTAKPDDGYEKVVDFRHFVLSVQIDPYIFGGSYQVEIIYSLGNGEKGYVGSVSAFARARDTQCSGCQARREAGIKSTNVVLVPHDIVIKILNYYPELKPEEALNKTLRAQICMPGGIVVGRCSDRPESGRPCNLPPQSIPKIVLHSSDVEALQDAELEHPVDRTQDLSPLTPYETYDWKVHGDLPLHWYTDN
;
A
#
# COMPACT_ATOMS: atom_id res chain seq x y z
N MET A 1 28.24 7.90 3.94
CA MET A 1 27.70 7.08 5.03
C MET A 1 26.52 6.31 4.45
N SER A 2 26.60 4.98 4.40
CA SER A 2 25.52 4.14 3.88
C SER A 2 24.37 4.18 4.89
N PHE A 3 23.30 4.93 4.56
CA PHE A 3 22.03 4.77 5.26
C PHE A 3 21.61 3.31 5.14
N ASN A 4 21.18 2.64 6.21
CA ASN A 4 20.57 1.32 6.12
C ASN A 4 19.14 1.46 5.56
N ALA A 5 19.00 2.12 4.41
CA ALA A 5 17.74 2.37 3.71
C ALA A 5 17.02 1.05 3.39
N ASN A 6 17.78 -0.02 3.19
CA ASN A 6 17.28 -1.35 2.88
C ASN A 6 16.30 -1.87 3.93
N SER A 7 16.64 -1.75 5.21
CA SER A 7 15.80 -2.22 6.30
C SER A 7 14.54 -1.37 6.49
N SER A 8 14.64 -0.06 6.30
CA SER A 8 13.47 0.83 6.38
C SER A 8 12.50 0.60 5.22
N ARG A 9 13.00 0.29 4.01
CA ARG A 9 12.15 -0.07 2.86
C ARG A 9 11.47 -1.42 3.03
N TRP A 10 12.16 -2.40 3.61
CA TRP A 10 11.52 -3.66 3.99
C TRP A 10 10.40 -3.44 5.00
N ASP A 11 10.63 -2.61 6.02
CA ASP A 11 9.63 -2.34 7.05
C ASP A 11 8.36 -1.69 6.44
N GLU A 12 8.54 -0.67 5.59
CA GLU A 12 7.46 -0.04 4.82
C GLU A 12 6.70 -1.04 3.93
N PHE A 13 7.42 -1.90 3.20
CA PHE A 13 6.80 -2.90 2.33
C PHE A 13 6.06 -3.99 3.12
N SER A 14 6.61 -4.46 4.23
CA SER A 14 6.10 -5.67 4.91
C SER A 14 4.91 -5.38 5.82
N ASN A 15 4.84 -4.20 6.46
CA ASN A 15 3.88 -3.93 7.53
C ASN A 15 3.00 -2.71 7.25
N THR A 16 1.74 -2.78 7.65
CA THR A 16 0.82 -1.61 7.69
C THR A 16 1.21 -0.59 8.77
N SER A 17 1.91 -1.03 9.81
CA SER A 17 2.55 -0.17 10.82
C SER A 17 4.06 -0.42 10.79
N PHE A 18 4.81 0.52 10.24
CA PHE A 18 6.26 0.41 10.12
C PHE A 18 6.95 1.38 11.09
N GLN A 19 7.90 0.87 11.87
CA GLN A 19 8.63 1.60 12.92
C GLN A 19 9.67 2.58 12.36
N SER A 20 10.10 2.37 11.11
CA SER A 20 11.00 3.28 10.42
C SER A 20 10.37 4.60 10.03
N GLN A 21 9.04 4.76 10.20
CA GLN A 21 8.37 6.03 9.95
C GLN A 21 8.90 7.12 10.90
N PRO A 22 9.30 8.29 10.38
CA PRO A 22 9.63 9.44 11.23
C PRO A 22 8.40 9.90 12.04
N ASP A 23 8.58 10.20 13.32
CA ASP A 23 7.53 10.89 14.10
C ASP A 23 7.43 12.35 13.62
N GLU A 24 6.31 12.66 12.94
CA GLU A 24 6.01 13.99 12.39
C GLU A 24 6.06 15.12 13.43
N LYS A 25 5.73 14.83 14.70
CA LYS A 25 5.69 15.84 15.77
C LYS A 25 7.07 16.10 16.37
N GLN A 26 7.90 15.08 16.44
CA GLN A 26 9.23 15.19 17.05
C GLN A 26 10.28 15.68 16.07
N HIS A 27 10.12 15.36 14.78
CA HIS A 27 11.10 15.69 13.73
C HIS A 27 10.42 16.28 12.48
N PRO A 28 9.78 17.46 12.60
CA PRO A 28 9.16 18.14 11.47
C PRO A 28 10.17 18.60 10.40
N ASP A 29 11.45 18.69 10.77
CA ASP A 29 12.60 19.00 9.93
C ASP A 29 13.07 17.81 9.07
N LEU A 30 12.72 16.58 9.49
CA LEU A 30 13.06 15.34 8.82
C LEU A 30 11.88 14.81 7.99
N GLN A 31 11.03 15.72 7.50
CA GLN A 31 10.01 15.46 6.50
C GLN A 31 10.66 14.99 5.21
N VAL A 32 11.12 13.73 5.19
CA VAL A 32 11.15 12.96 3.97
C VAL A 32 9.72 12.99 3.45
N PRO A 33 9.49 13.33 2.19
CA PRO A 33 8.14 13.60 1.76
C PRO A 33 7.19 12.44 2.05
N PRO A 34 5.91 12.68 2.40
CA PRO A 34 4.99 11.60 2.82
C PRO A 34 4.91 10.42 1.85
N TRP A 35 5.10 10.67 0.55
CA TRP A 35 5.13 9.65 -0.51
C TRP A 35 6.36 8.74 -0.50
N VAL A 36 7.41 9.10 0.24
CA VAL A 36 8.59 8.24 0.48
C VAL A 36 8.30 7.16 1.52
N TRP A 37 7.30 7.35 2.38
CA TRP A 37 6.95 6.41 3.46
C TRP A 37 5.51 5.91 3.34
N ASN A 38 4.92 5.98 2.15
CA ASN A 38 3.53 5.61 1.97
C ASN A 38 3.31 5.01 0.58
N SER A 39 4.17 4.06 0.22
CA SER A 39 4.10 3.31 -1.04
C SER A 39 3.10 2.15 -0.99
N GLY A 40 2.49 1.91 0.18
CA GLY A 40 1.62 0.77 0.47
C GLY A 40 2.42 -0.47 0.91
N SER A 41 1.84 -1.27 1.80
CA SER A 41 2.45 -2.50 2.29
C SER A 41 1.79 -3.75 1.68
N LEU A 42 2.47 -4.89 1.77
CA LEU A 42 1.95 -6.22 1.45
C LEU A 42 0.83 -6.63 2.42
N GLU A 43 0.92 -6.21 3.68
CA GLU A 43 -0.05 -6.54 4.72
C GLU A 43 -1.41 -5.85 4.49
N GLN A 44 -1.46 -4.66 3.90
CA GLN A 44 -2.72 -3.95 3.63
C GLN A 44 -3.68 -4.73 2.71
N PRO A 45 -3.28 -5.19 1.50
CA PRO A 45 -4.17 -5.94 0.62
C PRO A 45 -4.46 -7.33 1.20
N HIS A 46 -3.52 -7.90 1.96
CA HIS A 46 -3.75 -9.11 2.76
C HIS A 46 -4.93 -8.91 3.74
N ASN A 47 -4.91 -7.82 4.52
CA ASN A 47 -5.97 -7.50 5.47
C ASN A 47 -7.31 -7.29 4.76
N SER A 48 -7.30 -6.59 3.63
CA SER A 48 -8.53 -6.33 2.86
C SER A 48 -9.16 -7.61 2.32
N LEU A 49 -8.37 -8.55 1.82
CA LEU A 49 -8.85 -9.86 1.38
C LEU A 49 -9.41 -10.71 2.52
N HIS A 50 -8.83 -10.65 3.72
CA HIS A 50 -9.40 -11.30 4.90
C HIS A 50 -10.84 -10.82 5.18
N LEU A 51 -11.07 -9.51 5.15
CA LEU A 51 -12.39 -8.94 5.42
C LEU A 51 -13.38 -9.20 4.28
N VAL A 52 -12.93 -9.09 3.02
CA VAL A 52 -13.77 -9.37 1.83
C VAL A 52 -14.22 -10.83 1.78
N LEU A 53 -13.31 -11.78 2.03
CA LEU A 53 -13.63 -13.21 2.03
C LEU A 53 -14.43 -13.63 3.26
N GLY A 54 -14.13 -13.02 4.41
CA GLY A 54 -14.80 -13.34 5.66
C GLY A 54 -16.21 -12.80 5.74
N GLY A 55 -16.46 -11.55 5.35
CA GLY A 55 -17.74 -10.89 5.61
C GLY A 55 -18.03 -10.85 7.11
N ILE A 56 -18.89 -11.75 7.59
CA ILE A 56 -19.19 -11.97 9.01
C ILE A 56 -18.72 -13.33 9.55
N GLY A 57 -17.94 -14.08 8.75
CA GLY A 57 -17.42 -15.42 9.05
C GLY A 57 -15.94 -15.43 9.45
N HIS A 58 -15.36 -16.63 9.54
CA HIS A 58 -14.04 -16.84 10.15
C HIS A 58 -12.90 -16.02 9.53
N MET A 59 -12.86 -15.87 8.20
CA MET A 59 -11.75 -15.19 7.50
C MET A 59 -11.52 -13.73 7.92
N MET A 60 -12.52 -13.06 8.52
CA MET A 60 -12.39 -11.67 8.98
C MET A 60 -11.87 -11.53 10.43
N ASP A 61 -11.78 -12.63 11.17
CA ASP A 61 -11.29 -12.65 12.55
C ASP A 61 -9.93 -13.36 12.64
N PRO A 62 -8.84 -12.68 13.06
CA PRO A 62 -7.53 -13.31 13.17
C PRO A 62 -7.47 -14.54 14.08
N ASP A 63 -8.36 -14.66 15.08
CA ASP A 63 -8.38 -15.82 15.97
C ASP A 63 -9.02 -17.07 15.32
N TYR A 64 -9.76 -16.89 14.21
CA TYR A 64 -10.46 -17.98 13.53
C TYR A 64 -10.16 -18.13 12.04
N ALA A 65 -9.49 -17.17 11.39
CA ALA A 65 -9.32 -17.14 9.95
C ALA A 65 -8.70 -18.42 9.38
N ASN A 66 -7.75 -19.02 10.10
CA ASN A 66 -7.06 -20.24 9.69
C ASN A 66 -7.94 -21.51 9.70
N PHE A 67 -9.14 -21.48 10.25
CA PHE A 67 -10.09 -22.60 10.16
C PHE A 67 -10.82 -22.64 8.82
N ASP A 68 -10.85 -21.54 8.06
CA ASP A 68 -11.35 -21.54 6.69
C ASP A 68 -10.24 -22.01 5.73
N PRO A 69 -10.43 -23.09 4.94
CA PRO A 69 -9.39 -23.59 4.04
C PRO A 69 -8.86 -22.55 3.04
N ILE A 70 -9.65 -21.54 2.66
CA ILE A 70 -9.20 -20.48 1.75
C ILE A 70 -8.06 -19.65 2.35
N PHE A 71 -7.89 -19.63 3.68
CA PHE A 71 -6.79 -19.00 4.39
C PHE A 71 -5.43 -19.38 3.78
N TYR A 72 -5.22 -20.67 3.56
CA TYR A 72 -3.95 -21.18 3.07
C TYR A 72 -3.70 -20.82 1.61
N LEU A 73 -4.74 -20.72 0.79
CA LEU A 73 -4.62 -20.26 -0.61
C LEU A 73 -4.33 -18.76 -0.69
N HIS A 74 -4.98 -17.97 0.18
CA HIS A 74 -4.70 -16.54 0.33
C HIS A 74 -3.25 -16.31 0.75
N HIS A 75 -2.80 -16.96 1.83
CA HIS A 75 -1.43 -16.84 2.33
C HIS A 75 -0.38 -17.43 1.37
N CYS A 76 -0.73 -18.44 0.56
CA CYS A 76 0.12 -18.91 -0.54
C CYS A 76 0.34 -17.82 -1.60
N ASN A 77 -0.69 -17.03 -1.93
CA ASN A 77 -0.52 -15.89 -2.83
C ASN A 77 0.24 -14.73 -2.17
N VAL A 78 0.10 -14.52 -0.85
CA VAL A 78 0.92 -13.54 -0.11
C VAL A 78 2.41 -13.92 -0.15
N ASP A 79 2.75 -15.19 0.10
CA ASP A 79 4.13 -15.70 -0.03
C ASP A 79 4.63 -15.59 -1.48
N ARG A 80 3.77 -15.78 -2.48
CA ARG A 80 4.10 -15.53 -3.89
C ARG A 80 4.45 -14.07 -4.18
N LEU A 81 3.69 -13.12 -3.65
CA LEU A 81 3.97 -11.69 -3.80
C LEU A 81 5.28 -11.32 -3.09
N LEU A 82 5.54 -11.91 -1.91
CA LEU A 82 6.81 -11.78 -1.21
C LEU A 82 7.97 -12.34 -2.03
N ALA A 83 7.80 -13.50 -2.66
CA ALA A 83 8.80 -14.12 -3.53
C ALA A 83 9.14 -13.22 -4.73
N PHE A 84 8.14 -12.61 -5.38
CA PHE A 84 8.37 -11.65 -6.46
C PHE A 84 9.09 -10.40 -5.99
N TRP A 85 8.76 -9.91 -4.80
CA TRP A 85 9.47 -8.77 -4.24
C TRP A 85 10.93 -9.12 -3.94
N GLU A 86 11.22 -10.26 -3.28
CA GLU A 86 12.60 -10.70 -3.00
C GLU A 86 13.39 -11.02 -4.27
N HIS A 87 12.72 -11.49 -5.32
CA HIS A 87 13.30 -11.72 -6.64
C HIS A 87 13.89 -10.42 -7.22
N ILE A 88 13.15 -9.31 -7.12
CA ILE A 88 13.52 -8.02 -7.71
C ILE A 88 14.34 -7.15 -6.77
N TYR A 89 14.10 -7.26 -5.46
CA TYR A 89 14.67 -6.43 -4.40
C TYR A 89 15.43 -7.26 -3.35
N PRO A 90 16.40 -8.11 -3.74
CA PRO A 90 16.99 -9.10 -2.85
C PRO A 90 17.82 -8.52 -1.68
N ASP A 91 18.27 -7.27 -1.82
CA ASP A 91 19.09 -6.57 -0.83
C ASP A 91 18.27 -5.82 0.22
N TYR A 92 16.98 -5.59 -0.05
CA TYR A 92 16.10 -4.86 0.83
C TYR A 92 15.58 -5.84 1.89
N TRP A 93 16.11 -5.77 3.11
CA TRP A 93 15.79 -6.72 4.17
C TRP A 93 16.04 -6.08 5.54
N PHE A 94 15.20 -6.40 6.53
CA PHE A 94 15.29 -5.79 7.85
C PHE A 94 16.54 -6.19 8.65
N GLY A 95 17.08 -7.40 8.40
CA GLY A 95 18.36 -7.87 8.94
C GLY A 95 18.44 -7.83 10.49
N ASP A 96 19.67 -7.78 11.01
CA ASP A 96 19.94 -7.76 12.46
C ASP A 96 20.34 -6.38 13.00
N LYS A 97 20.44 -5.37 12.12
CA LYS A 97 20.90 -4.00 12.47
C LYS A 97 19.77 -3.01 12.70
N GLY A 98 18.52 -3.44 12.57
CA GLY A 98 17.36 -2.56 12.67
C GLY A 98 17.27 -1.56 11.53
N TYR A 99 16.62 -0.43 11.77
CA TYR A 99 16.41 0.63 10.78
C TYR A 99 17.21 1.88 11.09
N THR A 100 17.62 2.62 10.05
CA THR A 100 18.25 3.93 10.22
C THR A 100 17.16 5.00 10.37
N THR A 101 17.21 5.72 11.48
CA THR A 101 16.37 6.90 11.71
C THR A 101 16.80 8.04 10.79
N PRO A 102 15.94 9.03 10.53
CA PRO A 102 16.33 10.17 9.69
C PRO A 102 17.53 10.98 10.22
N LYS A 103 17.87 10.85 11.51
CA LYS A 103 19.06 11.46 12.13
C LYS A 103 20.37 10.70 11.85
N GLY A 104 20.28 9.53 11.22
CA GLY A 104 21.43 8.66 10.92
C GLY A 104 21.74 7.61 11.99
N ASP A 105 21.05 7.63 13.13
CA ASP A 105 21.19 6.61 14.18
C ASP A 105 20.42 5.34 13.82
N ASN A 106 20.97 4.17 14.14
CA ASN A 106 20.26 2.89 13.98
C ASN A 106 19.45 2.55 15.22
N LYS A 107 18.21 2.09 15.02
CA LYS A 107 17.33 1.58 16.07
C LYS A 107 16.91 0.15 15.76
N ASP A 108 16.90 -0.70 16.78
CA ASP A 108 16.36 -2.04 16.68
C ASP A 108 14.86 -2.01 16.36
N PHE A 109 14.39 -2.97 15.56
CA PHE A 109 12.97 -3.24 15.48
C PHE A 109 12.49 -3.83 16.79
N THR A 110 11.31 -3.42 17.24
CA THR A 110 10.73 -3.93 18.47
C THR A 110 9.30 -4.42 18.26
N GLN A 111 8.88 -5.38 19.06
CA GLN A 111 7.49 -5.82 19.10
C GLN A 111 6.98 -5.71 20.54
N PRO A 112 5.86 -4.98 20.76
CA PRO A 112 5.18 -5.00 22.05
C PRO A 112 4.68 -6.41 22.34
N ASP A 113 5.17 -7.00 23.42
CA ASP A 113 4.77 -8.28 24.03
C ASP A 113 4.52 -9.44 23.03
N GLY A 114 5.59 -9.88 22.36
CA GLY A 114 5.56 -10.91 21.30
C GLY A 114 5.86 -12.35 21.74
N LYS A 115 6.34 -12.57 22.96
CA LYS A 115 6.66 -13.89 23.54
C LYS A 115 6.41 -13.85 25.04
N PHE A 116 6.11 -15.02 25.63
CA PHE A 116 5.75 -15.29 27.03
C PHE A 116 6.64 -14.66 28.13
N GLU A 117 7.72 -13.92 27.81
CA GLU A 117 8.76 -13.52 28.78
C GLU A 117 9.22 -12.06 28.71
N SER A 118 8.78 -11.21 27.76
CA SER A 118 9.18 -9.77 27.74
C SER A 118 8.11 -8.82 27.19
N LYS A 119 7.92 -7.68 27.88
CA LYS A 119 6.99 -6.60 27.52
C LYS A 119 7.34 -5.91 26.19
N THR A 120 8.60 -5.94 25.77
CA THR A 120 9.05 -5.44 24.47
C THR A 120 10.24 -6.26 24.03
N GLN A 121 10.11 -6.97 22.92
CA GLN A 121 11.16 -7.80 22.38
C GLN A 121 11.82 -7.10 21.19
N VAL A 122 13.16 -7.08 21.20
CA VAL A 122 13.94 -6.73 20.00
C VAL A 122 13.76 -7.82 18.96
N VAL A 123 13.32 -7.44 17.76
CA VAL A 123 13.11 -8.31 16.62
C VAL A 123 14.27 -8.13 15.64
N LYS A 124 14.82 -9.26 15.21
CA LYS A 124 15.95 -9.37 14.29
C LYS A 124 15.69 -10.48 13.29
N SER A 125 16.40 -10.50 12.17
CA SER A 125 16.30 -11.59 11.20
C SER A 125 16.66 -12.98 11.76
N SER A 126 17.37 -12.99 12.88
CA SER A 126 17.74 -14.16 13.69
C SER A 126 16.77 -14.48 14.82
N THR A 127 15.63 -13.78 14.94
CA THR A 127 14.64 -14.05 15.99
C THR A 127 13.86 -15.32 15.68
N ASP A 128 13.75 -16.25 16.64
CA ASP A 128 12.99 -17.48 16.47
C ASP A 128 11.53 -17.21 16.09
N LEU A 129 11.10 -17.77 14.96
CA LEU A 129 9.72 -17.83 14.47
C LEU A 129 9.00 -19.00 15.13
N THR A 130 8.73 -18.86 16.43
CA THR A 130 7.98 -19.86 17.19
C THR A 130 6.54 -19.98 16.67
N PRO A 131 5.93 -21.18 16.63
CA PRO A 131 6.42 -22.44 17.15
C PRO A 131 7.13 -23.33 16.10
N PHE A 132 7.53 -22.77 14.94
CA PHE A 132 8.03 -23.57 13.82
C PHE A 132 9.45 -24.07 14.09
N ARG A 133 9.65 -25.39 14.11
CA ARG A 133 10.95 -26.03 14.34
C ARG A 133 11.53 -26.68 13.08
N LYS A 134 12.85 -26.72 13.02
CA LYS A 134 13.64 -27.48 12.04
C LYS A 134 13.84 -28.92 12.51
N GLY A 135 14.38 -29.77 11.63
CA GLY A 135 14.61 -31.19 11.91
C GLY A 135 15.59 -31.45 13.06
N ASP A 136 16.49 -30.51 13.34
CA ASP A 136 17.43 -30.56 14.47
C ASP A 136 16.84 -30.05 15.80
N GLY A 137 15.58 -29.61 15.79
CA GLY A 137 14.88 -29.08 16.95
C GLY A 137 15.08 -27.58 17.21
N SER A 138 15.96 -26.90 16.48
CA SER A 138 16.06 -25.43 16.51
C SER A 138 14.80 -24.78 15.92
N TYR A 139 14.53 -23.52 16.25
CA TYR A 139 13.43 -22.78 15.62
C TYR A 139 13.86 -22.23 14.26
N TRP A 140 12.89 -22.10 13.35
CA TRP A 140 13.08 -21.33 12.12
C TRP A 140 13.35 -19.86 12.45
N ILE A 141 14.16 -19.18 11.66
CA ILE A 141 14.36 -17.72 11.71
C ILE A 141 14.02 -17.08 10.36
N SER A 142 13.83 -15.76 10.29
CA SER A 142 13.46 -15.10 9.03
C SER A 142 14.51 -15.24 7.92
N ASN A 143 15.81 -15.34 8.27
CA ASN A 143 16.85 -15.60 7.26
C ASN A 143 16.71 -16.99 6.63
N ASP A 144 16.27 -18.00 7.39
CA ASP A 144 16.02 -19.35 6.87
C ASP A 144 14.90 -19.33 5.81
N THR A 145 13.91 -18.43 5.94
CA THR A 145 12.72 -18.38 5.08
C THR A 145 12.89 -17.57 3.80
N ARG A 146 14.04 -16.93 3.59
CA ARG A 146 14.31 -16.14 2.38
C ARG A 146 14.28 -17.00 1.12
N TRP A 147 13.95 -16.41 -0.02
CA TRP A 147 13.74 -17.17 -1.25
C TRP A 147 15.02 -17.62 -1.96
N ALA A 148 16.12 -16.89 -1.80
CA ALA A 148 17.40 -17.22 -2.44
C ALA A 148 18.56 -16.38 -1.88
N ALA A 149 18.59 -16.21 -0.55
CA ALA A 149 19.74 -15.62 0.12
C ALA A 149 20.76 -16.72 0.45
N ASN A 150 22.04 -16.34 0.61
CA ASN A 150 23.10 -17.28 1.01
C ASN A 150 22.83 -18.03 2.33
N GLN A 151 21.90 -17.54 3.16
CA GLN A 151 21.53 -18.09 4.46
C GLN A 151 20.16 -18.79 4.46
N SER A 152 19.51 -18.93 3.31
CA SER A 152 18.19 -19.55 3.18
C SER A 152 18.27 -21.06 3.31
N GLU A 153 17.28 -21.66 3.97
CA GLU A 153 17.05 -23.10 3.92
C GLU A 153 16.46 -23.47 2.55
N GLN A 154 16.71 -24.71 2.11
CA GLN A 154 16.18 -25.17 0.83
C GLN A 154 14.65 -25.32 0.90
N LYS A 155 13.94 -24.58 0.04
CA LYS A 155 12.50 -24.76 -0.17
C LYS A 155 12.28 -25.88 -1.19
N TYR A 156 11.34 -26.78 -0.90
CA TYR A 156 10.94 -27.86 -1.82
C TYR A 156 9.78 -27.44 -2.75
N TYR A 157 9.55 -26.14 -2.88
CA TYR A 157 8.55 -25.55 -3.74
C TYR A 157 9.08 -24.23 -4.31
N THR A 158 8.52 -23.79 -5.42
CA THR A 158 8.77 -22.48 -6.03
C THR A 158 7.49 -21.99 -6.72
N TYR A 159 7.48 -20.73 -7.13
CA TYR A 159 6.43 -20.19 -7.97
C TYR A 159 6.92 -20.10 -9.42
N PRO A 160 6.06 -20.40 -10.41
CA PRO A 160 6.39 -20.10 -11.80
C PRO A 160 6.73 -18.61 -11.96
N PRO A 161 7.81 -18.27 -12.68
CA PRO A 161 8.15 -16.88 -12.95
C PRO A 161 7.06 -16.26 -13.82
N ILE A 162 6.91 -14.95 -13.74
CA ILE A 162 6.05 -14.23 -14.67
C ILE A 162 6.83 -14.10 -15.98
N GLN A 163 6.31 -14.71 -17.04
CA GLN A 163 6.94 -14.64 -18.35
C GLN A 163 6.45 -13.42 -19.12
N ASP A 164 7.33 -12.86 -19.94
CA ASP A 164 6.92 -11.95 -20.99
C ASP A 164 6.02 -12.69 -22.00
N SER A 165 4.79 -12.19 -22.18
CA SER A 165 3.82 -12.71 -23.16
C SER A 165 4.37 -12.85 -24.59
N ALA A 166 5.41 -12.09 -24.95
CA ALA A 166 6.04 -12.14 -26.27
C ALA A 166 7.12 -13.25 -26.43
N ASN A 167 7.60 -13.86 -25.34
CA ASN A 167 8.63 -14.90 -25.38
C ASN A 167 8.38 -16.01 -24.34
N PRO A 168 7.34 -16.84 -24.52
CA PRO A 168 7.07 -17.95 -23.61
C PRO A 168 8.04 -19.11 -23.87
N LYS A 169 9.06 -19.32 -23.03
CA LYS A 169 9.83 -20.58 -22.96
C LYS A 169 10.22 -20.94 -21.53
N ASN A 170 9.91 -22.20 -21.18
CA ASN A 170 10.26 -23.04 -20.03
C ASN A 170 10.52 -22.39 -18.66
N ILE A 171 9.79 -22.90 -17.65
CA ILE A 171 9.86 -22.55 -16.23
C ILE A 171 11.31 -22.49 -15.75
N VAL A 172 11.77 -21.31 -15.35
CA VAL A 172 13.00 -21.09 -14.59
C VAL A 172 12.57 -20.64 -13.21
N GLU A 173 12.99 -21.36 -12.18
CA GLU A 173 12.83 -20.99 -10.76
C GLU A 173 13.05 -19.49 -10.50
N LEU A 174 12.28 -18.90 -9.58
CA LEU A 174 12.47 -17.50 -9.16
C LEU A 174 13.82 -17.33 -8.46
N LYS A 175 14.76 -16.67 -9.12
CA LYS A 175 16.11 -16.38 -8.60
C LYS A 175 16.37 -14.88 -8.56
N PRO A 176 16.95 -14.31 -7.49
CA PRO A 176 17.28 -12.91 -7.37
C PRO A 176 17.95 -12.35 -8.61
N VAL A 177 17.49 -11.19 -9.05
CA VAL A 177 18.04 -10.51 -10.21
C VAL A 177 18.97 -9.36 -9.83
N ASP A 178 19.95 -9.09 -10.68
CA ASP A 178 20.83 -7.94 -10.52
C ASP A 178 20.13 -6.62 -10.90
N ALA A 179 20.81 -5.49 -10.70
CA ALA A 179 20.24 -4.17 -10.96
C ALA A 179 19.84 -3.95 -12.44
N THR A 180 20.51 -4.58 -13.39
CA THR A 180 20.21 -4.44 -14.82
C THR A 180 18.94 -5.23 -15.18
N GLN A 181 18.82 -6.45 -14.66
CA GLN A 181 17.66 -7.31 -14.86
C GLN A 181 16.43 -6.82 -14.09
N ARG A 182 16.64 -6.16 -12.94
CA ARG A 182 15.58 -5.59 -12.10
C ARG A 182 14.59 -4.74 -12.89
N GLU A 183 15.08 -3.85 -13.76
CA GLU A 183 14.22 -2.97 -14.57
C GLU A 183 13.31 -3.77 -15.50
N ARG A 184 13.83 -4.82 -16.13
CA ARG A 184 13.02 -5.69 -16.97
C ARG A 184 11.94 -6.43 -16.18
N GLU A 185 12.29 -7.00 -15.02
CA GLU A 185 11.34 -7.74 -14.18
C GLU A 185 10.27 -6.82 -13.57
N ARG A 186 10.63 -5.59 -13.22
CA ARG A 186 9.67 -4.56 -12.77
C ARG A 186 8.62 -4.28 -13.85
N LEU A 187 9.04 -4.13 -15.11
CA LEU A 187 8.12 -3.92 -16.23
C LEU A 187 7.20 -5.13 -16.43
N ILE A 188 7.76 -6.34 -16.37
CA ILE A 188 7.00 -7.59 -16.47
C ILE A 188 5.93 -7.65 -15.38
N LEU A 189 6.26 -7.34 -14.13
CA LEU A 189 5.30 -7.27 -13.02
C LEU A 189 4.22 -6.20 -13.23
N GLN A 190 4.61 -4.98 -13.63
CA GLN A 190 3.66 -3.91 -13.90
C GLN A 190 2.65 -4.36 -14.96
N ARG A 191 3.10 -4.96 -16.07
CA ARG A 191 2.22 -5.50 -17.12
C ARG A 191 1.35 -6.65 -16.62
N TYR A 192 1.91 -7.55 -15.82
CA TYR A 192 1.16 -8.69 -15.25
C TYR A 192 -0.01 -8.23 -14.37
N PHE A 193 0.18 -7.19 -13.57
CA PHE A 193 -0.87 -6.56 -12.77
C PHE A 193 -1.65 -5.47 -13.52
N GLN A 194 -1.55 -5.45 -14.87
CA GLN A 194 -2.27 -4.53 -15.74
C GLN A 194 -2.00 -3.04 -15.46
N PHE A 195 -0.85 -2.74 -14.88
CA PHE A 195 -0.36 -1.38 -14.61
C PHE A 195 0.29 -0.78 -15.86
N ASP A 196 -0.50 -0.67 -16.94
CA ASP A 196 -0.08 -0.04 -18.20
C ASP A 196 -0.78 1.31 -18.36
N LEU A 197 -0.14 2.36 -17.84
CA LEU A 197 -0.75 3.67 -17.67
C LEU A 197 -1.04 4.38 -18.99
N VAL A 198 -0.22 4.15 -20.03
CA VAL A 198 -0.50 4.64 -21.39
C VAL A 198 -1.79 4.02 -21.94
N LYS A 199 -1.98 2.70 -21.82
CA LYS A 199 -3.21 2.03 -22.28
C LYS A 199 -4.43 2.46 -21.46
N ILE A 200 -4.29 2.56 -20.14
CA ILE A 200 -5.36 3.04 -19.25
C ILE A 200 -5.77 4.46 -19.65
N ARG A 201 -4.81 5.36 -19.86
CA ARG A 201 -5.05 6.73 -20.35
C ARG A 201 -5.76 6.70 -21.70
N GLN A 202 -5.28 5.94 -22.67
CA GLN A 202 -5.85 5.87 -24.02
C GLN A 202 -7.31 5.39 -24.04
N ALA A 203 -7.68 4.47 -23.15
CA ALA A 203 -9.05 3.99 -23.03
C ALA A 203 -10.02 5.07 -22.51
N GLU A 204 -9.53 5.99 -21.68
CA GLU A 204 -10.38 6.91 -20.91
C GLU A 204 -10.29 8.37 -21.40
N LEU A 205 -9.13 8.86 -21.83
CA LEU A 205 -8.89 10.25 -22.24
C LEU A 205 -9.84 10.73 -23.36
N PRO A 206 -10.22 9.93 -24.38
CA PRO A 206 -11.19 10.34 -25.40
C PRO A 206 -12.58 10.69 -24.85
N LYS A 207 -12.89 10.29 -23.61
CA LYS A 207 -14.15 10.62 -22.94
C LYS A 207 -14.16 12.05 -22.40
N LEU A 208 -13.01 12.74 -22.33
CA LEU A 208 -12.90 14.13 -21.92
C LEU A 208 -12.93 15.07 -23.12
N LYS A 209 -13.56 16.26 -22.95
CA LYS A 209 -13.53 17.33 -23.96
C LYS A 209 -12.19 18.06 -24.03
N ARG A 210 -11.46 18.13 -22.92
CA ARG A 210 -10.14 18.76 -22.79
C ARG A 210 -9.31 18.00 -21.75
N SER A 211 -8.00 17.88 -21.97
CA SER A 211 -7.10 17.35 -20.94
C SER A 211 -6.91 18.39 -19.83
N PRO A 212 -7.27 18.08 -18.57
CA PRO A 212 -7.09 19.01 -17.44
C PRO A 212 -5.70 18.88 -16.81
N PHE A 213 -4.84 17.99 -17.31
CA PHE A 213 -3.55 17.68 -16.70
C PHE A 213 -2.41 18.62 -17.12
N ALA A 214 -2.63 19.47 -18.13
CA ALA A 214 -1.60 20.34 -18.70
C ALA A 214 -1.02 21.39 -17.73
N HIS A 215 -1.71 21.69 -16.62
CA HIS A 215 -1.22 22.64 -15.61
C HIS A 215 -0.17 22.03 -14.65
N PHE A 216 0.04 20.70 -14.71
CA PHE A 216 1.18 20.04 -14.05
C PHE A 216 2.41 20.13 -14.95
N THR A 217 3.29 21.10 -14.67
CA THR A 217 4.40 21.49 -15.55
C THR A 217 5.77 20.96 -15.12
N ALA A 218 5.82 20.01 -14.18
CA ALA A 218 7.09 19.45 -13.71
C ALA A 218 7.78 18.68 -14.84
N LYS A 219 9.09 18.91 -14.96
CA LYS A 219 9.93 18.20 -15.94
C LYS A 219 10.31 16.82 -15.40
N PRO A 220 10.32 15.78 -16.25
CA PRO A 220 10.84 14.47 -15.87
C PRO A 220 12.32 14.53 -15.54
N ASP A 221 12.83 13.49 -14.89
CA ASP A 221 14.24 13.33 -14.58
C ASP A 221 15.09 13.19 -15.87
N ASP A 222 16.40 13.49 -15.77
CA ASP A 222 17.30 13.45 -16.91
C ASP A 222 17.33 12.04 -17.53
N GLY A 223 16.99 11.94 -18.82
CA GLY A 223 16.89 10.66 -19.55
C GLY A 223 15.53 9.97 -19.45
N TYR A 224 14.57 10.55 -18.73
CA TYR A 224 13.20 10.03 -18.64
C TYR A 224 12.24 10.82 -19.55
N GLU A 225 11.13 10.19 -19.91
CA GLU A 225 10.00 10.80 -20.60
C GLU A 225 8.74 10.77 -19.73
N LYS A 226 8.01 11.89 -19.73
CA LYS A 226 6.75 12.02 -18.98
C LYS A 226 5.62 11.32 -19.72
N VAL A 227 4.78 10.57 -19.01
CA VAL A 227 3.47 10.11 -19.52
C VAL A 227 2.52 11.31 -19.61
N VAL A 228 2.38 11.89 -20.80
CA VAL A 228 1.57 13.10 -21.05
C VAL A 228 0.08 12.82 -20.82
N ASP A 229 -0.70 13.83 -20.43
CA ASP A 229 -2.16 13.70 -20.22
C ASP A 229 -2.57 12.61 -19.23
N PHE A 230 -1.69 12.31 -18.27
CA PHE A 230 -1.94 11.41 -17.17
C PHE A 230 -1.44 12.04 -15.87
N ARG A 231 -2.15 11.78 -14.78
CA ARG A 231 -1.73 12.09 -13.41
C ARG A 231 -2.17 10.96 -12.50
N HIS A 232 -1.25 10.48 -11.68
CA HIS A 232 -1.52 9.44 -10.70
C HIS A 232 -2.10 10.06 -9.43
N PHE A 233 -3.24 9.57 -8.93
CA PHE A 233 -3.89 10.08 -7.72
C PHE A 233 -4.01 9.00 -6.66
N VAL A 234 -3.58 9.33 -5.45
CA VAL A 234 -3.45 8.37 -4.36
C VAL A 234 -3.94 9.00 -3.06
N LEU A 235 -4.70 8.24 -2.28
CA LEU A 235 -5.10 8.63 -0.93
C LEU A 235 -4.20 7.92 0.09
N SER A 236 -3.59 8.70 0.97
CA SER A 236 -3.00 8.17 2.20
C SER A 236 -4.08 8.07 3.27
N VAL A 237 -4.28 6.90 3.85
CA VAL A 237 -5.30 6.66 4.87
C VAL A 237 -4.65 6.12 6.13
N GLN A 238 -4.61 6.95 7.18
CA GLN A 238 -4.14 6.55 8.49
C GLN A 238 -5.32 6.21 9.40
N ILE A 239 -5.28 5.01 9.99
CA ILE A 239 -6.35 4.49 10.85
C ILE A 239 -5.77 3.91 12.16
N ASP A 240 -6.64 3.72 13.14
CA ASP A 240 -6.33 2.98 14.37
C ASP A 240 -6.90 1.56 14.28
N PRO A 241 -6.08 0.52 14.07
CA PRO A 241 -6.60 -0.82 13.85
C PRO A 241 -7.43 -1.38 15.01
N TYR A 242 -7.28 -0.85 16.23
CA TYR A 242 -7.82 -1.45 17.45
C TYR A 242 -9.01 -0.68 18.04
N ILE A 243 -9.35 0.47 17.47
CA ILE A 243 -10.29 1.43 18.08
C ILE A 243 -11.70 0.86 18.25
N PHE A 244 -12.20 0.11 17.25
CA PHE A 244 -13.54 -0.48 17.28
C PHE A 244 -13.61 -1.85 17.95
N GLY A 245 -12.49 -2.38 18.44
CA GLY A 245 -12.49 -3.64 19.17
C GLY A 245 -12.76 -4.88 18.31
N GLY A 246 -12.42 -4.82 17.03
CA GLY A 246 -12.51 -5.90 16.05
C GLY A 246 -12.14 -5.36 14.67
N SER A 247 -12.15 -6.22 13.65
CA SER A 247 -11.86 -5.82 12.27
C SER A 247 -12.91 -4.85 11.72
N TYR A 248 -12.48 -3.90 10.89
CA TYR A 248 -13.35 -2.93 10.21
C TYR A 248 -12.69 -2.38 8.94
N GLN A 249 -13.45 -1.70 8.09
CA GLN A 249 -12.97 -1.07 6.88
C GLN A 249 -13.24 0.43 6.88
N VAL A 250 -12.34 1.19 6.26
CA VAL A 250 -12.63 2.54 5.79
C VAL A 250 -12.76 2.46 4.28
N GLU A 251 -13.98 2.60 3.78
CA GLU A 251 -14.29 2.60 2.36
C GLU A 251 -14.22 4.01 1.82
N ILE A 252 -13.52 4.18 0.69
CA ILE A 252 -13.50 5.39 -0.10
C ILE A 252 -14.54 5.24 -1.21
N ILE A 253 -15.41 6.22 -1.32
CA ILE A 253 -16.46 6.30 -2.34
C ILE A 253 -16.38 7.66 -3.04
N TYR A 254 -16.94 7.75 -4.24
CA TYR A 254 -17.23 9.03 -4.87
C TYR A 254 -18.73 9.32 -4.80
N SER A 255 -19.09 10.59 -4.67
CA SER A 255 -20.49 11.05 -4.73
C SER A 255 -20.58 12.30 -5.59
N LEU A 256 -21.19 12.16 -6.77
CA LEU A 256 -21.44 13.26 -7.70
C LEU A 256 -22.69 14.04 -7.30
N GLY A 257 -22.77 15.29 -7.74
CA GLY A 257 -23.89 16.18 -7.39
C GLY A 257 -25.25 15.77 -7.98
N ASN A 258 -25.27 14.84 -8.94
CA ASN A 258 -26.46 14.25 -9.53
C ASN A 258 -26.97 13.02 -8.73
N GLY A 259 -26.33 12.68 -7.61
CA GLY A 259 -26.66 11.53 -6.79
C GLY A 259 -25.97 10.22 -7.20
N GLU A 260 -25.21 10.20 -8.30
CA GLU A 260 -24.38 9.04 -8.66
C GLU A 260 -23.31 8.82 -7.60
N LYS A 261 -23.21 7.58 -7.13
CA LYS A 261 -22.22 7.14 -6.15
C LYS A 261 -21.55 5.87 -6.62
N GLY A 262 -20.30 5.67 -6.23
CA GLY A 262 -19.61 4.42 -6.48
C GLY A 262 -18.41 4.22 -5.57
N TYR A 263 -17.92 2.98 -5.56
CA TYR A 263 -16.78 2.57 -4.76
C TYR A 263 -15.47 2.92 -5.47
N VAL A 264 -14.48 3.39 -4.71
CA VAL A 264 -13.12 3.69 -5.20
C VAL A 264 -12.14 2.63 -4.71
N GLY A 265 -12.19 2.33 -3.41
CA GLY A 265 -11.26 1.42 -2.75
C GLY A 265 -11.48 1.42 -1.25
N SER A 266 -10.72 0.63 -0.50
CA SER A 266 -10.83 0.60 0.96
C SER A 266 -9.49 0.27 1.60
N VAL A 267 -9.41 0.59 2.89
CA VAL A 267 -8.35 0.10 3.78
C VAL A 267 -8.98 -0.66 4.93
N SER A 268 -8.30 -1.71 5.38
CA SER A 268 -8.86 -2.65 6.36
C SER A 268 -7.99 -2.72 7.60
N ALA A 269 -8.63 -2.61 8.75
CA ALA A 269 -8.07 -3.04 10.02
C ALA A 269 -8.45 -4.52 10.20
N PHE A 270 -7.47 -5.42 10.08
CA PHE A 270 -7.64 -6.83 10.43
C PHE A 270 -7.14 -7.02 11.85
N ALA A 271 -8.06 -6.98 12.82
CA ALA A 271 -7.73 -6.86 14.22
C ALA A 271 -8.58 -7.78 15.09
N ARG A 272 -7.95 -8.33 16.12
CA ARG A 272 -8.63 -9.19 17.10
C ARG A 272 -9.65 -8.40 17.90
N ALA A 273 -10.63 -9.14 18.42
CA ALA A 273 -11.66 -8.60 19.29
C ALA A 273 -11.08 -7.89 20.53
N ARG A 274 -11.85 -6.98 21.13
CA ARG A 274 -11.41 -6.21 22.31
C ARG A 274 -11.07 -7.07 23.52
N ASP A 275 -11.78 -8.17 23.70
CA ASP A 275 -11.66 -9.15 24.78
C ASP A 275 -10.58 -10.22 24.52
N THR A 276 -9.80 -10.08 23.45
CA THR A 276 -8.67 -10.97 23.14
C THR A 276 -7.70 -11.09 24.32
N GLN A 277 -7.22 -12.30 24.59
CA GLN A 277 -6.19 -12.58 25.61
C GLN A 277 -4.75 -12.44 25.07
N CYS A 278 -4.61 -12.03 23.80
CA CYS A 278 -3.32 -11.76 23.18
C CYS A 278 -2.65 -10.52 23.81
N SER A 279 -1.62 -10.75 24.64
CA SER A 279 -0.88 -9.70 25.33
C SER A 279 -0.29 -8.65 24.38
N GLY A 280 0.36 -9.08 23.29
CA GLY A 280 0.88 -8.18 22.26
C GLY A 280 -0.20 -7.36 21.55
N CYS A 281 -1.41 -7.90 21.41
CA CYS A 281 -2.53 -7.18 20.80
C CYS A 281 -3.08 -6.11 21.74
N GLN A 282 -3.14 -6.40 23.05
CA GLN A 282 -3.47 -5.43 24.08
C GLN A 282 -2.39 -4.33 24.16
N ALA A 283 -1.11 -4.70 24.17
CA ALA A 283 0.01 -3.76 24.22
C ALA A 283 0.05 -2.81 23.01
N ARG A 284 -0.19 -3.31 21.78
CA ARG A 284 -0.28 -2.46 20.58
C ARG A 284 -1.45 -1.47 20.63
N ARG A 285 -2.58 -1.90 21.19
CA ARG A 285 -3.75 -1.03 21.42
C ARG A 285 -3.43 0.06 22.44
N GLU A 286 -2.81 -0.30 23.57
CA GLU A 286 -2.38 0.65 24.60
C GLU A 286 -1.34 1.65 24.08
N ALA A 287 -0.42 1.19 23.23
CA ALA A 287 0.56 2.04 22.55
C ALA A 287 -0.06 2.95 21.47
N GLY A 288 -1.34 2.75 21.11
CA GLY A 288 -2.03 3.56 20.10
C GLY A 288 -1.43 3.45 18.70
N ILE A 289 -0.89 2.27 18.35
CA ILE A 289 -0.26 2.02 17.05
C ILE A 289 -1.25 2.33 15.92
N LYS A 290 -0.81 3.14 14.96
CA LYS A 290 -1.57 3.48 13.76
C LYS A 290 -1.08 2.66 12.57
N SER A 291 -1.99 2.34 11.67
CA SER A 291 -1.62 1.85 10.35
C SER A 291 -1.69 2.96 9.33
N THR A 292 -0.72 2.97 8.42
CA THR A 292 -0.61 3.92 7.31
C THR A 292 -0.82 3.13 6.02
N ASN A 293 -1.83 3.52 5.25
CA ASN A 293 -2.32 2.74 4.12
C ASN A 293 -2.50 3.62 2.89
N VAL A 294 -2.63 2.97 1.74
CA VAL A 294 -2.77 3.62 0.44
C VAL A 294 -4.01 3.13 -0.28
N VAL A 295 -4.76 4.05 -0.89
CA VAL A 295 -5.82 3.75 -1.86
C VAL A 295 -5.53 4.48 -3.15
N LEU A 296 -5.29 3.73 -4.22
CA LEU A 296 -5.21 4.28 -5.58
C LEU A 296 -6.60 4.75 -6.01
N VAL A 297 -6.70 5.94 -6.59
CA VAL A 297 -7.93 6.37 -7.29
C VAL A 297 -7.83 5.90 -8.74
N PRO A 298 -8.66 4.94 -9.18
CA PRO A 298 -8.63 4.44 -10.55
C PRO A 298 -8.81 5.57 -11.58
N HIS A 299 -8.08 5.50 -12.69
CA HIS A 299 -8.07 6.59 -13.68
C HIS A 299 -9.43 6.80 -14.34
N ASP A 300 -10.19 5.74 -14.58
CA ASP A 300 -11.57 5.81 -15.09
C ASP A 300 -12.50 6.57 -14.13
N ILE A 301 -12.33 6.39 -12.82
CA ILE A 301 -13.05 7.19 -11.80
C ILE A 301 -12.60 8.65 -11.83
N VAL A 302 -11.30 8.92 -11.96
CA VAL A 302 -10.78 10.30 -12.12
C VAL A 302 -11.45 10.96 -13.34
N ILE A 303 -11.42 10.31 -14.50
CA ILE A 303 -12.00 10.82 -15.75
C ILE A 303 -13.51 11.02 -15.62
N LYS A 304 -14.23 10.10 -14.96
CA LYS A 304 -15.65 10.26 -14.65
C LYS A 304 -15.93 11.52 -13.84
N ILE A 305 -15.16 11.76 -12.77
CA ILE A 305 -15.32 12.94 -11.90
C ILE A 305 -15.04 14.23 -12.68
N LEU A 306 -14.01 14.24 -13.53
CA LEU A 306 -13.64 15.41 -14.34
C LEU A 306 -14.63 15.71 -15.46
N ASN A 307 -15.32 14.69 -15.96
CA ASN A 307 -16.44 14.90 -16.88
C ASN A 307 -17.64 15.57 -16.20
N TYR A 308 -17.84 15.32 -14.90
CA TYR A 308 -18.90 15.95 -14.13
C TYR A 308 -18.53 17.38 -13.70
N TYR A 309 -17.26 17.63 -13.36
CA TYR A 309 -16.74 18.95 -12.98
C TYR A 309 -15.65 19.46 -13.95
N PRO A 310 -15.97 19.69 -15.24
CA PRO A 310 -14.98 20.01 -16.26
C PRO A 310 -14.29 21.35 -16.06
N GLU A 311 -14.87 22.25 -15.25
CA GLU A 311 -14.34 23.56 -14.91
C GLU A 311 -13.29 23.55 -13.79
N LEU A 312 -13.30 22.52 -12.95
CA LEU A 312 -12.40 22.41 -11.79
C LEU A 312 -11.06 21.78 -12.19
N LYS A 313 -10.02 22.09 -11.42
CA LYS A 313 -8.79 21.31 -11.52
C LYS A 313 -9.00 19.89 -10.98
N PRO A 314 -8.19 18.91 -11.42
CA PRO A 314 -8.34 17.52 -10.99
C PRO A 314 -8.39 17.31 -9.48
N GLU A 315 -7.45 17.90 -8.75
CA GLU A 315 -7.36 17.84 -7.29
C GLU A 315 -8.57 18.49 -6.61
N GLU A 316 -9.08 19.60 -7.15
CA GLU A 316 -10.25 20.30 -6.64
C GLU A 316 -11.52 19.47 -6.85
N ALA A 317 -11.67 18.87 -8.04
CA ALA A 317 -12.79 18.00 -8.38
C ALA A 317 -12.81 16.73 -7.52
N LEU A 318 -11.64 16.10 -7.29
CA LEU A 318 -11.50 14.93 -6.42
C LEU A 318 -11.81 15.28 -4.97
N ASN A 319 -11.22 16.34 -4.42
CA ASN A 319 -11.51 16.80 -3.05
C ASN A 319 -13.01 17.12 -2.85
N LYS A 320 -13.68 17.66 -3.87
CA LYS A 320 -15.11 17.94 -3.83
C LYS A 320 -15.97 16.67 -3.83
N THR A 321 -15.48 15.56 -4.39
CA THR A 321 -16.30 14.39 -4.75
C THR A 321 -16.04 13.17 -3.87
N LEU A 322 -14.78 12.95 -3.47
CA LEU A 322 -14.39 11.79 -2.68
C LEU A 322 -14.97 11.89 -1.26
N ARG A 323 -15.48 10.77 -0.77
CA ARG A 323 -16.01 10.59 0.58
C ARG A 323 -15.46 9.28 1.14
N ALA A 324 -15.66 9.10 2.43
CA ALA A 324 -15.27 7.94 3.19
C ALA A 324 -16.39 7.53 4.14
N GLN A 325 -16.44 6.24 4.44
CA GLN A 325 -17.31 5.68 5.47
C GLN A 325 -16.58 4.58 6.24
N ILE A 326 -16.89 4.48 7.52
CA ILE A 326 -16.36 3.42 8.40
C ILE A 326 -17.39 2.31 8.43
N CYS A 327 -17.01 1.15 7.93
CA CYS A 327 -17.84 -0.04 7.80
C CYS A 327 -17.36 -1.12 8.76
N MET A 328 -18.25 -1.56 9.64
CA MET A 328 -18.07 -2.77 10.43
C MET A 328 -18.46 -4.00 9.59
N PRO A 329 -18.04 -5.21 10.01
CA PRO A 329 -18.46 -6.46 9.39
C PRO A 329 -19.96 -6.54 9.18
N GLY A 330 -20.37 -7.14 8.06
CA GLY A 330 -21.78 -7.20 7.65
C GLY A 330 -22.31 -5.93 6.97
N GLY A 331 -21.43 -4.97 6.65
CA GLY A 331 -21.80 -3.74 5.92
C GLY A 331 -22.45 -2.68 6.80
N ILE A 332 -22.28 -2.79 8.13
CA ILE A 332 -22.85 -1.83 9.08
C ILE A 332 -21.99 -0.57 9.08
N VAL A 333 -22.52 0.52 8.54
CA VAL A 333 -21.82 1.80 8.54
C VAL A 333 -21.98 2.50 9.88
N VAL A 334 -20.87 2.74 10.58
CA VAL A 334 -20.86 3.39 11.90
C VAL A 334 -20.50 4.88 11.83
N GLY A 335 -20.02 5.35 10.69
CA GLY A 335 -19.80 6.76 10.44
C GLY A 335 -19.55 7.06 8.98
N ARG A 336 -19.94 8.26 8.55
CA ARG A 336 -19.71 8.76 7.20
C ARG A 336 -19.15 10.17 7.26
N CYS A 337 -18.49 10.58 6.19
CA CYS A 337 -18.18 11.97 5.98
C CYS A 337 -19.01 12.63 4.88
N SER A 338 -19.15 13.95 4.98
CA SER A 338 -19.71 14.85 3.99
C SER A 338 -18.79 16.05 3.76
N ASP A 339 -19.00 16.77 2.65
CA ASP A 339 -18.31 18.03 2.33
C ASP A 339 -18.87 19.23 3.11
N ARG A 340 -19.97 19.04 3.83
CA ARG A 340 -20.61 20.07 4.65
C ARG A 340 -21.05 19.47 5.98
N PRO A 341 -21.07 20.25 7.07
CA PRO A 341 -21.69 19.80 8.31
C PRO A 341 -23.14 19.38 8.02
N GLU A 342 -23.51 18.13 8.32
CA GLU A 342 -24.90 17.71 8.21
C GLU A 342 -25.69 18.30 9.40
N SER A 343 -26.50 19.31 9.12
CA SER A 343 -27.31 19.99 10.13
C SER A 343 -28.20 19.00 10.87
N GLY A 344 -28.00 18.87 12.18
CA GLY A 344 -28.79 17.99 13.04
C GLY A 344 -28.28 16.54 13.15
N ARG A 345 -27.12 16.20 12.57
CA ARG A 345 -26.47 14.90 12.79
C ARG A 345 -25.09 15.08 13.43
N PRO A 346 -24.95 14.80 14.75
CA PRO A 346 -23.65 14.86 15.40
C PRO A 346 -22.76 13.70 14.96
N CYS A 347 -21.45 13.86 15.17
CA CYS A 347 -20.51 12.75 15.13
C CYS A 347 -20.37 12.18 16.54
N ASN A 348 -20.93 11.00 16.78
CA ASN A 348 -20.79 10.30 18.07
C ASN A 348 -19.53 9.41 18.13
N LEU A 349 -18.71 9.43 17.08
CA LEU A 349 -17.46 8.69 17.05
C LEU A 349 -16.39 9.37 17.91
N PRO A 350 -15.54 8.61 18.62
CA PRO A 350 -14.37 9.16 19.27
C PRO A 350 -13.46 9.87 18.26
N PRO A 351 -12.89 11.06 18.58
CA PRO A 351 -12.04 11.79 17.62
C PRO A 351 -10.89 10.95 17.05
N GLN A 352 -10.32 10.05 17.86
CA GLN A 352 -9.23 9.16 17.47
C GLN A 352 -9.64 8.01 16.54
N SER A 353 -10.94 7.74 16.37
CA SER A 353 -11.44 6.76 15.40
C SER A 353 -11.68 7.35 14.02
N ILE A 354 -11.57 8.69 13.89
CA ILE A 354 -11.70 9.37 12.62
C ILE A 354 -10.42 9.17 11.80
N PRO A 355 -10.49 8.57 10.60
CA PRO A 355 -9.31 8.34 9.78
C PRO A 355 -8.77 9.67 9.24
N LYS A 356 -7.44 9.80 9.18
CA LYS A 356 -6.78 10.90 8.47
C LYS A 356 -6.61 10.48 7.01
N ILE A 357 -7.26 11.19 6.09
CA ILE A 357 -7.27 10.88 4.67
C ILE A 357 -6.72 12.07 3.90
N VAL A 358 -5.60 11.90 3.21
CA VAL A 358 -4.91 12.97 2.47
C VAL A 358 -4.81 12.59 1.01
N LEU A 359 -5.19 13.51 0.12
CA LEU A 359 -5.05 13.32 -1.32
C LEU A 359 -3.65 13.73 -1.78
N HIS A 360 -3.02 12.85 -2.54
CA HIS A 360 -1.73 13.07 -3.19
C HIS A 360 -1.86 12.86 -4.69
N SER A 361 -0.97 13.49 -5.46
CA SER A 361 -0.84 13.14 -6.86
C SER A 361 0.60 13.27 -7.35
N SER A 362 0.96 12.49 -8.36
CA SER A 362 2.28 12.52 -8.98
C SER A 362 2.14 12.51 -10.51
N ASP A 363 3.14 13.08 -11.18
CA ASP A 363 3.36 12.72 -12.58
C ASP A 363 3.98 11.32 -12.64
N VAL A 364 3.99 10.77 -13.85
CA VAL A 364 4.54 9.46 -14.15
C VAL A 364 5.51 9.62 -15.29
N GLU A 365 6.64 8.93 -15.20
CA GLU A 365 7.66 8.90 -16.23
C GLU A 365 8.14 7.48 -16.50
N ALA A 366 8.87 7.29 -17.59
CA ALA A 366 9.58 6.07 -17.92
C ALA A 366 10.92 6.42 -18.55
N LEU A 367 11.93 5.57 -18.40
CA LEU A 367 13.25 5.81 -18.98
C LEU A 367 13.14 5.79 -20.51
N GLN A 368 13.71 6.79 -21.19
CA GLN A 368 13.68 6.90 -22.65
C GLN A 368 14.34 5.68 -23.29
N ASP A 369 13.65 5.11 -24.27
CA ASP A 369 14.18 4.03 -25.10
C ASP A 369 14.64 4.60 -26.45
N ALA A 370 15.88 4.33 -26.83
CA ALA A 370 16.43 4.76 -28.12
C ALA A 370 15.86 3.96 -29.32
N GLU A 371 15.25 2.80 -29.08
CA GLU A 371 14.71 1.91 -30.10
C GLU A 371 13.23 2.20 -30.44
N LEU A 372 12.54 3.01 -29.63
CA LEU A 372 11.17 3.47 -29.88
C LEU A 372 11.11 4.99 -29.89
N GLU A 373 10.69 5.57 -31.02
CA GLU A 373 10.39 7.00 -31.09
C GLU A 373 9.12 7.32 -30.28
N HIS A 374 9.27 7.56 -28.98
CA HIS A 374 8.23 8.23 -28.19
C HIS A 374 8.44 9.74 -28.31
N PRO A 375 7.48 10.52 -28.85
CA PRO A 375 7.61 11.97 -28.89
C PRO A 375 7.61 12.54 -27.46
N VAL A 376 8.73 13.14 -27.06
CA VAL A 376 9.02 13.63 -25.70
C VAL A 376 8.04 14.70 -25.20
N ASP A 377 7.34 15.37 -26.13
CA ASP A 377 6.45 16.51 -25.88
C ASP A 377 4.99 16.28 -26.29
N ARG A 378 4.60 15.03 -26.61
CA ARG A 378 3.25 14.70 -27.11
C ARG A 378 2.72 13.43 -26.46
N THR A 379 1.42 13.20 -26.60
CA THR A 379 0.79 11.96 -26.14
C THR A 379 1.45 10.74 -26.78
N GLN A 380 1.95 9.82 -25.95
CA GLN A 380 2.50 8.56 -26.43
C GLN A 380 1.42 7.64 -27.00
N ASP A 381 1.63 7.15 -28.22
CA ASP A 381 0.74 6.14 -28.81
C ASP A 381 1.09 4.71 -28.34
N LEU A 382 2.33 4.51 -27.89
CA LEU A 382 2.87 3.22 -27.45
C LEU A 382 3.26 3.28 -25.97
N SER A 383 3.03 2.18 -25.25
CA SER A 383 3.52 2.02 -23.88
C SER A 383 5.05 1.89 -23.88
N PRO A 384 5.75 2.44 -22.88
CA PRO A 384 7.19 2.29 -22.74
C PRO A 384 7.64 0.82 -22.63
N LEU A 385 8.89 0.57 -22.99
CA LEU A 385 9.61 -0.69 -22.77
C LEU A 385 10.45 -0.69 -21.48
N THR A 386 10.28 0.33 -20.66
CA THR A 386 10.88 0.48 -19.34
C THR A 386 9.77 0.65 -18.29
N PRO A 387 10.01 0.33 -17.01
CA PRO A 387 9.01 0.51 -15.96
C PRO A 387 8.59 1.96 -15.80
N TYR A 388 7.35 2.15 -15.36
CA TYR A 388 6.89 3.45 -14.90
C TYR A 388 7.48 3.79 -13.53
N GLU A 389 7.89 5.05 -13.38
CA GLU A 389 8.27 5.70 -12.13
C GLU A 389 7.33 6.88 -11.83
N THR A 390 7.28 7.29 -10.56
CA THR A 390 6.50 8.45 -10.14
C THR A 390 7.41 9.57 -9.68
N TYR A 391 7.11 10.79 -10.11
CA TYR A 391 7.85 12.00 -9.73
C TYR A 391 6.89 13.18 -9.52
N ASP A 392 7.41 14.32 -9.07
CA ASP A 392 6.60 15.52 -8.82
C ASP A 392 5.39 15.27 -7.90
N TRP A 393 5.59 14.53 -6.82
CA TRP A 393 4.54 14.31 -5.84
C TRP A 393 4.06 15.63 -5.21
N LYS A 394 2.75 15.80 -5.16
CA LYS A 394 2.04 16.95 -4.58
C LYS A 394 1.04 16.48 -3.55
N VAL A 395 0.92 17.25 -2.46
CA VAL A 395 -0.11 17.08 -1.43
C VAL A 395 -1.25 18.05 -1.71
N HIS A 396 -2.48 17.55 -1.76
CA HIS A 396 -3.68 18.34 -2.05
C HIS A 396 -4.57 18.56 -0.83
N GLY A 397 -4.00 18.33 0.36
CA GLY A 397 -4.63 18.49 1.65
C GLY A 397 -5.43 17.26 2.10
N ASP A 398 -5.90 17.33 3.34
CA ASP A 398 -6.83 16.37 3.89
C ASP A 398 -8.16 16.50 3.13
N LEU A 399 -8.84 15.38 2.87
CA LEU A 399 -10.20 15.46 2.36
C LEU A 399 -11.02 16.32 3.37
N PRO A 400 -11.76 17.34 2.92
CA PRO A 400 -12.54 18.22 3.80
C PRO A 400 -13.78 17.46 4.30
N LEU A 401 -13.58 16.62 5.31
CA LEU A 401 -14.54 15.63 5.75
C LEU A 401 -15.17 16.05 7.07
N HIS A 402 -16.44 16.44 7.02
CA HIS A 402 -17.29 16.53 8.20
C HIS A 402 -17.85 15.15 8.49
N TRP A 403 -17.41 14.54 9.59
CA TRP A 403 -17.91 13.24 10.01
C TRP A 403 -19.25 13.35 10.74
N TYR A 404 -20.11 12.36 10.56
CA TYR A 404 -21.37 12.20 11.28
C TYR A 404 -21.71 10.71 11.43
N THR A 405 -22.59 10.40 12.38
CA THR A 405 -23.11 9.06 12.61
C THR A 405 -24.61 9.01 12.28
N ASP A 406 -25.09 7.88 11.76
CA ASP A 406 -26.53 7.62 11.74
C ASP A 406 -27.01 7.39 13.18
N ASN A 407 -28.20 7.90 13.51
CA ASN A 407 -28.80 7.76 14.85
C ASN A 407 -29.17 6.31 15.17
#